data_AF-A0A418QF75-F1
#
_entry.id   AF-A0A418QF75-F1
#
_cell.length_a   1.000
_cell.length_b   1.000
_cell.length_c   1.000
_cell.angle_alpha   90.00
_cell.angle_beta   90.00
_cell.angle_gamma   90.00
#
_symmetry.space_group_name_H-M   'P 1'
#
loop_
_entity.id
_entity.type
_entity.pdbx_description
1 polymer ?
#
loop_
_entity_poly.entity_id
_entity_poly.type
_entity_poly.pdbx_seq_one_letter_code
_entity_poly.pdbx_strand_id
1 'polypeptide(L)'
;MRRSVRVHRKQAADMLGRALQPGEVVHHLDGNSLNNEPDNLLVLPSQRHHASLEHYLRRARLGQPTLFPELLEAYRPGAQGTLFQFIL
;
A
#
# COMPACT_ATOMS: atom_id res chain seq x y z
N MET A 1 8.83 2.31 -23.81
CA MET A 1 7.60 1.50 -23.88
C MET A 1 6.98 1.41 -22.48
N ARG A 2 5.89 2.14 -22.19
CA ARG A 2 5.23 2.18 -20.86
C ARG A 2 4.31 0.96 -20.68
N ARG A 3 4.87 -0.22 -20.37
CA ARG A 3 4.10 -1.48 -20.19
C ARG A 3 3.71 -1.81 -18.75
N SER A 4 4.22 -1.10 -17.74
CA SER A 4 4.03 -1.48 -16.33
C SER A 4 2.66 -1.12 -15.72
N VAL A 5 2.00 -0.03 -16.16
CA VAL A 5 0.77 0.48 -15.50
C VAL A 5 -0.38 -0.53 -15.46
N ARG A 6 -0.47 -1.44 -16.44
CA ARG A 6 -1.62 -2.36 -16.55
C ARG A 6 -1.41 -3.69 -15.83
N VAL A 7 -0.17 -4.19 -15.76
CA VAL A 7 0.09 -5.53 -15.23
C VAL A 7 -0.15 -5.58 -13.72
N HIS A 8 0.45 -4.67 -12.96
CA HIS A 8 0.26 -4.62 -11.51
C HIS A 8 -1.19 -4.32 -11.11
N ARG A 9 -1.90 -3.47 -11.86
CA ARG A 9 -3.32 -3.17 -11.59
C ARG A 9 -4.21 -4.37 -11.83
N LYS A 10 -3.92 -5.17 -12.86
CA LYS A 10 -4.63 -6.42 -13.11
C LYS A 10 -4.38 -7.41 -11.97
N GLN A 11 -3.11 -7.63 -11.60
CA GLN A 11 -2.77 -8.54 -10.51
C GLN A 11 -3.41 -8.12 -9.18
N ALA A 12 -3.43 -6.81 -8.88
CA ALA A 12 -4.10 -6.27 -7.70
C ALA A 12 -5.62 -6.48 -7.73
N ALA A 13 -6.27 -6.33 -8.89
CA ALA A 13 -7.70 -6.62 -9.04
C ALA A 13 -8.01 -8.12 -8.86
N ASP A 14 -7.18 -8.99 -9.44
CA ASP A 14 -7.30 -10.45 -9.31
C ASP A 14 -7.14 -10.87 -7.84
N MET A 15 -6.18 -10.28 -7.11
CA MET A 15 -5.99 -10.49 -5.66
C MET A 15 -7.20 -10.06 -4.84
N LEU A 16 -7.84 -8.94 -5.18
CA LEU A 16 -9.02 -8.44 -4.49
C LEU A 16 -10.32 -9.19 -4.85
N GLY A 17 -10.30 -10.02 -5.90
CA GLY A 17 -11.50 -10.63 -6.47
C GLY A 17 -12.50 -9.63 -7.05
N ARG A 18 -12.06 -8.38 -7.31
CA ARG A 18 -12.88 -7.30 -7.88
C ARG A 18 -12.03 -6.31 -8.66
N ALA A 19 -12.66 -5.56 -9.56
CA ALA A 19 -12.02 -4.44 -10.21
C ALA A 19 -11.57 -3.37 -9.19
N LEU A 20 -10.49 -2.66 -9.52
CA LEU A 20 -10.07 -1.47 -8.78
C LEU A 20 -11.10 -0.36 -8.96
N GLN A 21 -11.53 0.25 -7.85
CA GLN A 21 -12.42 1.38 -7.83
C GLN A 21 -11.74 2.64 -8.36
N PRO A 22 -12.50 3.62 -8.88
CA PRO A 22 -11.97 4.93 -9.21
C PRO A 22 -11.27 5.55 -7.99
N GLY A 23 -10.02 5.99 -8.18
CA GLY A 23 -9.20 6.57 -7.12
C GLY A 23 -8.25 5.57 -6.44
N GLU A 24 -8.48 4.26 -6.53
CA GLU A 24 -7.57 3.27 -5.95
C GLU A 24 -6.21 3.24 -6.69
N VAL A 25 -5.14 3.23 -5.90
CA VAL A 25 -3.75 3.24 -6.35
C VAL A 25 -3.05 1.99 -5.84
N VAL A 26 -2.17 1.40 -6.66
CA VAL A 26 -1.34 0.26 -6.25
C VAL A 26 0.06 0.77 -5.94
N HIS A 27 0.59 0.34 -4.80
CA HIS A 27 1.93 0.61 -4.32
C HIS A 27 2.74 -0.70 -4.31
N HIS A 28 4.02 -0.62 -4.68
CA HIS A 28 4.96 -1.74 -4.64
C HIS A 28 5.79 -1.65 -3.35
N LEU A 29 5.63 -2.61 -2.43
CA LEU A 29 6.24 -2.56 -1.10
C LEU A 29 7.77 -2.55 -1.15
N ASP A 30 8.36 -3.27 -2.09
CA ASP A 30 9.81 -3.33 -2.32
C ASP A 30 10.36 -2.16 -3.16
N GLY A 31 9.49 -1.26 -3.64
CA GLY A 31 9.84 -0.16 -4.53
C GLY A 31 10.19 -0.57 -5.97
N ASN A 32 10.11 -1.86 -6.31
CA ASN A 32 10.39 -2.38 -7.65
C ASN A 32 9.09 -2.54 -8.45
N SER A 33 8.84 -1.59 -9.36
CA SER A 33 7.65 -1.61 -10.24
C SER A 33 7.55 -2.79 -11.23
N LEU A 34 8.55 -3.67 -11.28
CA LEU A 34 8.55 -4.90 -12.06
C LEU A 34 8.18 -6.13 -11.24
N ASN A 35 8.29 -6.07 -9.91
CA ASN A 35 7.89 -7.16 -9.02
C ASN A 35 6.38 -7.08 -8.77
N ASN A 36 5.61 -7.89 -9.50
CA ASN A 36 4.15 -7.88 -9.40
C ASN A 36 3.61 -9.04 -8.55
N GLU A 37 4.42 -9.65 -7.69
CA GLU A 37 3.91 -10.69 -6.79
C GLU A 37 2.78 -10.12 -5.91
N PRO A 38 1.66 -10.86 -5.69
CA PRO A 38 0.51 -10.33 -4.96
C PRO A 38 0.83 -9.79 -3.58
N ASP A 39 1.76 -10.42 -2.86
CA ASP A 39 2.23 -10.01 -1.53
C ASP A 39 3.10 -8.75 -1.56
N ASN A 40 3.66 -8.38 -2.72
CA ASN A 40 4.38 -7.13 -2.93
C ASN A 40 3.46 -5.95 -3.32
N LEU A 41 2.18 -6.22 -3.61
CA LEU A 41 1.23 -5.20 -4.07
C LEU A 41 0.30 -4.74 -2.95
N LEU A 42 0.23 -3.43 -2.78
CA LEU A 42 -0.59 -2.76 -1.78
C LEU A 42 -1.61 -1.85 -2.47
N VAL A 43 -2.91 -2.12 -2.30
CA VAL A 43 -3.97 -1.24 -2.83
C VAL A 43 -4.36 -0.19 -1.79
N LEU A 44 -4.23 1.08 -2.18
CA LEU A 44 -4.55 2.24 -1.35
C LEU A 44 -5.77 2.97 -1.91
N PRO A 45 -6.64 3.54 -1.04
CA PRO A 45 -7.91 4.12 -1.48
C PRO A 45 -7.77 5.44 -2.24
N SER A 46 -6.61 6.12 -2.16
CA SER A 46 -6.35 7.31 -2.96
C SER A 46 -4.88 7.67 -3.05
N GLN A 47 -4.55 8.58 -3.99
CA GLN A 47 -3.20 9.15 -4.10
C GLN A 47 -2.72 9.87 -2.83
N ARG A 48 -3.64 10.45 -2.04
CA ARG A 48 -3.28 11.07 -0.76
C ARG A 48 -2.70 10.03 0.20
N HIS A 49 -3.31 8.84 0.26
CA HIS A 49 -2.83 7.76 1.12
C HIS A 49 -1.48 7.23 0.63
N HIS A 50 -1.29 7.09 -0.69
CA HIS A 50 0.01 6.75 -1.27
C HIS A 50 1.09 7.76 -0.88
N ALA A 51 0.84 9.06 -1.06
CA ALA A 51 1.80 10.10 -0.70
C ALA A 51 2.12 10.10 0.82
N SER A 52 1.12 9.87 1.67
CA SER A 52 1.32 9.76 3.11
C SER A 52 2.17 8.55 3.49
N LEU A 53 1.91 7.39 2.87
CA LEU A 53 2.69 6.18 3.07
C LEU A 53 4.15 6.40 2.62
N GLU A 54 4.37 6.96 1.44
CA GLU A 54 5.71 7.27 0.92
C GLU A 54 6.48 8.21 1.85
N HIS A 55 5.82 9.24 2.38
CA HIS A 55 6.42 10.14 3.35
C HIS A 55 6.87 9.38 4.60
N TYR A 56 6.03 8.50 5.13
CA TYR A 56 6.37 7.66 6.27
C TYR A 56 7.56 6.73 5.98
N LEU A 57 7.48 5.94 4.90
CA LEU A 57 8.53 5.01 4.50
C LEU A 57 9.87 5.72 4.27
N ARG A 58 9.85 6.94 3.73
CA ARG A 58 11.06 7.77 3.59
C ARG A 58 11.63 8.15 4.96
N ARG A 59 10.79 8.61 5.89
CA ARG A 59 11.22 8.98 7.24
C ARG A 59 11.77 7.79 8.03
N ALA A 60 11.13 6.64 7.94
CA ALA A 60 11.61 5.39 8.53
C ALA A 60 13.00 5.00 7.99
N ARG A 61 13.21 5.07 6.67
CA ARG A 61 14.53 4.83 6.02
C ARG A 61 15.62 5.81 6.49
N LEU A 62 15.24 7.00 6.92
CA LEU A 62 16.16 8.01 7.49
C LEU A 62 16.35 7.85 9.01
N GLY A 63 15.82 6.79 9.63
CA GLY A 63 15.91 6.58 11.08
C GLY A 63 15.04 7.55 11.90
N GLN A 64 14.03 8.16 11.28
CA GLN A 64 13.12 9.12 11.90
C GLN A 64 11.68 8.59 11.92
N PRO A 65 11.38 7.48 12.62
CA PRO A 65 10.01 6.96 12.66
C PRO A 65 9.03 8.02 13.18
N THR A 66 7.76 7.89 12.80
CA THR A 66 6.69 8.72 13.37
C THR A 66 6.52 8.38 14.85
N LEU A 67 5.69 9.16 15.56
CA LEU A 67 5.42 8.94 16.99
C LEU A 67 4.83 7.55 17.29
N PHE A 68 4.23 6.89 16.30
CA PHE A 68 3.59 5.59 16.43
C PHE A 68 3.84 4.74 15.17
N PRO A 69 5.04 4.18 14.99
CA PRO A 69 5.36 3.37 13.80
C PRO A 69 4.56 2.06 13.74
N GLU A 70 4.12 1.55 14.89
CA GLU A 70 3.34 0.30 15.04
C GLU A 70 1.93 0.45 14.46
N LEU A 71 1.38 1.66 14.49
CA LEU A 71 0.09 1.96 13.87
C LEU A 71 0.13 1.79 12.33
N LEU A 72 1.31 1.84 11.73
CA LEU A 72 1.51 1.52 10.31
C LEU A 72 1.81 0.05 10.07
N GLU A 73 2.30 -0.69 11.09
CA GLU A 73 2.41 -2.15 11.04
C GLU A 73 1.06 -2.87 11.08
N ALA A 74 -0.03 -2.18 11.43
CA ALA A 74 -1.40 -2.68 11.28
C ALA A 74 -1.79 -3.04 9.84
N TYR A 75 -0.92 -2.77 8.85
CA TYR A 75 -1.03 -3.23 7.48
C TYR A 75 -0.30 -4.57 7.20
N ARG A 76 0.14 -5.32 8.22
CA ARG A 76 0.64 -6.69 7.99
C ARG A 76 -0.50 -7.60 7.51
N PRO A 77 -0.31 -8.39 6.43
CA PRO A 77 -1.29 -9.40 6.02
C PRO A 77 -1.57 -10.36 7.19
N GLY A 78 -2.83 -10.44 7.62
CA GLY A 78 -3.27 -11.31 8.72
C GLY A 78 -3.69 -10.60 10.02
N ALA A 79 -3.50 -9.27 10.14
CA ALA A 79 -4.11 -8.51 11.23
C ALA A 79 -5.60 -8.23 10.90
N GLN A 80 -6.53 -8.84 11.63
CA GLN A 80 -7.94 -8.45 11.58
C GLN A 80 -8.17 -7.22 12.45
N GLY A 81 -8.70 -6.15 11.86
CA GLY A 81 -9.02 -4.89 12.53
C GLY A 81 -8.45 -3.68 11.80
N THR A 82 -9.13 -2.53 11.85
CA THR A 82 -8.66 -1.29 11.23
C THR A 82 -8.12 -0.32 12.29
N LEU A 83 -7.24 0.59 11.85
CA LEU A 83 -6.60 1.68 12.62
C LEU A 83 -7.57 2.49 13.52
N PHE A 84 -8.87 2.44 13.26
CA PHE A 84 -9.90 3.25 13.91
C PHE A 84 -10.82 2.47 14.85
N GLN A 85 -10.55 1.19 15.14
CA GLN A 85 -11.44 0.41 15.99
C GLN A 85 -11.35 0.78 17.49
N PHE A 86 -10.42 1.65 17.88
CA PHE A 86 -10.24 2.12 19.27
C PHE A 86 -10.14 3.65 19.41
N ILE A 87 -10.54 4.41 18.40
CA ILE A 87 -10.67 5.87 18.53
C ILE A 87 -12.17 6.17 18.66
N LEU A 88 -12.59 6.43 19.89
CA LEU A 88 -13.87 7.08 20.23
C LEU A 88 -13.87 8.53 19.71
#